data_AF-A0A8U1BKP2-F1
#
_entry.id   AF-A0A8U1BKP2-F1
#
_cell.length_a   1.000
_cell.length_b   1.000
_cell.length_c   1.000
_cell.angle_alpha   90.00
_cell.angle_beta   90.00
_cell.angle_gamma   90.00
#
_symmetry.space_group_name_H-M   'P 1'
#
loop_
_entity.id
_entity.type
_entity.pdbx_description
1 polymer ?
#
loop_
_entity_poly.entity_id
_entity_poly.type
_entity_poly.pdbx_seq_one_letter_code
_entity_poly.pdbx_strand_id
1 'polypeptide(L)'
;MGDSMYSDLIARHYNFTGKLRKVEQDSRLKADSVVFIIVCCFIILENVLVLLTIWRTKKFHKPMYYFIGNLALSDLLAGVVYTANILLSGANTYKLTPTQWFFREGSMFVALAASIFSLLAIAIERHLTMLKMKLHNNGNTCRVFMLISTVWLIAAILGGLPIMGWNCIQSMPSCSTVLPLYHKTYILFCTTVFSVILMAIVVLYARIYALVRTRSRKMVFRKVSNGRGGGSASSKSSEKSMALLKTVIIVLSCFIACWAPLFILLLLDVACDIHMCPILYKAEWFLALAVLNSAMNPLIYTLTSNEMRRAFLKTLLCCSVCIRPSGKFSQPIIGAEFSRSKSDNSSHPNKDEPEYLPRETIVSSGNITSSS
;
A
#
# COMPACT_ATOMS: atom_id res chain seq x y z
N MET A 1 -18.53 38.75 17.90
CA MET A 1 -17.91 38.54 19.23
C MET A 1 -17.53 37.08 19.50
N GLY A 2 -18.15 36.06 18.87
CA GLY A 2 -17.78 34.65 19.08
C GLY A 2 -16.40 34.24 18.53
N ASP A 3 -16.02 34.67 17.32
CA ASP A 3 -14.78 34.22 16.67
C ASP A 3 -13.49 34.60 17.42
N SER A 4 -13.48 35.75 18.10
CA SER A 4 -12.32 36.21 18.88
C SER A 4 -12.06 35.34 20.12
N MET A 5 -13.08 34.75 20.72
CA MET A 5 -12.93 33.91 21.92
C MET A 5 -12.43 32.50 21.57
N TYR A 6 -12.78 31.98 20.39
CA TYR A 6 -12.38 30.65 19.93
C TYR A 6 -10.95 30.61 19.38
N SER A 7 -10.50 31.64 18.67
CA SER A 7 -9.08 31.79 18.29
C SER A 7 -8.18 31.92 19.52
N ASP A 8 -8.67 32.52 20.62
CA ASP A 8 -7.93 32.62 21.88
C ASP A 8 -7.71 31.25 22.55
N LEU A 9 -8.65 30.30 22.40
CA LEU A 9 -8.52 28.96 22.97
C LEU A 9 -7.34 28.19 22.36
N ILE A 10 -7.23 28.18 21.03
CA ILE A 10 -6.14 27.49 20.33
C ILE A 10 -4.81 28.15 20.69
N ALA A 11 -4.75 29.48 20.66
CA ALA A 11 -3.55 30.22 21.06
C ALA A 11 -3.11 29.89 22.49
N ARG A 12 -4.06 29.78 23.44
CA ARG A 12 -3.79 29.41 24.84
C ARG A 12 -3.17 28.02 24.99
N HIS A 13 -3.70 27.02 24.29
CA HIS A 13 -3.17 25.65 24.32
C HIS A 13 -1.80 25.55 23.66
N TYR A 14 -1.59 26.27 22.54
CA TYR A 14 -0.29 26.35 21.89
C TYR A 14 0.73 27.11 22.75
N ASN A 15 0.31 28.12 23.50
CA ASN A 15 1.18 28.83 24.44
C ASN A 15 1.59 27.93 25.60
N PHE A 16 0.62 27.24 26.21
CA PHE A 16 0.86 26.31 27.30
C PHE A 16 1.82 25.17 26.90
N THR A 17 1.72 24.66 25.67
CA THR A 17 2.62 23.62 25.16
C THR A 17 3.97 24.17 24.67
N GLY A 18 4.18 25.49 24.67
CA GLY A 18 5.38 26.14 24.15
C GLY A 18 5.51 26.11 22.62
N LYS A 19 4.41 25.84 21.91
CA LYS A 19 4.32 25.81 20.44
C LYS A 19 3.80 27.11 19.82
N LEU A 20 3.47 28.13 20.63
CA LEU A 20 3.04 29.43 20.11
C LEU A 20 4.18 30.11 19.34
N ARG A 21 3.99 30.35 18.04
CA ARG A 21 4.99 31.03 17.19
C ARG A 21 4.59 32.50 17.04
N LYS A 22 5.58 33.41 17.12
CA LYS A 22 5.36 34.83 16.87
C LYS A 22 5.07 35.06 15.38
N VAL A 23 4.02 35.82 15.08
CA VAL A 23 3.47 36.06 13.73
C VAL A 23 4.51 36.65 12.76
N GLU A 24 5.50 37.41 13.27
CA GLU A 24 6.55 38.06 12.48
C GLU A 24 7.52 37.09 11.79
N GLN A 25 7.57 35.82 12.21
CA GLN A 25 8.49 34.81 11.66
C GLN A 25 7.88 33.96 10.53
N ASP A 26 6.64 34.26 10.10
CA ASP A 26 5.77 33.35 9.32
C ASP A 26 5.40 33.84 7.89
N SER A 27 6.00 34.91 7.36
CA SER A 27 5.71 35.40 5.99
C SER A 27 6.28 34.50 4.87
N ARG A 28 7.10 33.50 5.20
CA ARG A 28 7.72 32.59 4.23
C ARG A 28 7.38 31.14 4.56
N LEU A 29 6.81 30.43 3.60
CA LEU A 29 6.80 28.96 3.58
C LEU A 29 8.23 28.49 3.81
N LYS A 30 8.43 27.71 4.86
CA LYS A 30 9.74 27.15 5.16
C LYS A 30 10.12 26.13 4.08
N ALA A 31 11.41 26.00 3.82
CA ALA A 31 11.92 25.08 2.80
C ALA A 31 11.52 23.61 3.06
N ASP A 32 11.44 23.19 4.33
CA ASP A 32 10.96 21.87 4.73
C ASP A 32 9.48 21.64 4.35
N SER A 33 8.60 22.62 4.57
CA SER A 33 7.19 22.55 4.17
C SER A 33 7.03 22.39 2.65
N VAL A 34 7.86 23.08 1.84
CA VAL A 34 7.85 22.94 0.37
C VAL A 34 8.26 21.52 -0.03
N VAL A 35 9.31 20.97 0.57
CA VAL A 35 9.75 19.59 0.33
C VAL A 35 8.65 18.59 0.67
N PHE A 36 7.97 18.75 1.81
CA PHE A 36 6.88 17.87 2.20
C PHE A 36 5.69 17.94 1.24
N ILE A 37 5.33 19.14 0.75
CA ILE A 37 4.26 19.28 -0.25
C ILE A 37 4.63 18.54 -1.55
N ILE A 38 5.88 18.64 -2.02
CA ILE A 38 6.34 17.91 -3.21
C ILE A 38 6.19 16.39 -3.01
N VAL A 39 6.56 15.89 -1.83
CA VAL A 39 6.37 14.48 -1.45
C VAL A 39 4.89 14.10 -1.44
N CYS A 40 4.00 14.94 -0.88
CA CYS A 40 2.57 14.70 -0.91
C CYS A 40 2.00 14.64 -2.33
N CYS A 41 2.42 15.56 -3.21
CA CYS A 41 2.01 15.55 -4.61
C CYS A 41 2.41 14.24 -5.29
N PHE A 42 3.62 13.75 -5.01
CA PHE A 42 4.07 12.45 -5.51
C PHE A 42 3.20 11.30 -5.00
N ILE A 43 2.91 11.25 -3.70
CA ILE A 43 2.02 10.26 -3.08
C ILE A 43 0.63 10.26 -3.74
N ILE A 44 0.04 11.45 -3.94
CA ILE A 44 -1.26 11.60 -4.58
C ILE A 44 -1.21 11.06 -6.01
N LEU A 45 -0.23 11.47 -6.80
CA LEU A 45 -0.09 11.04 -8.19
C LEU A 45 0.08 9.53 -8.32
N GLU A 46 0.96 8.92 -7.51
CA GLU A 46 1.20 7.47 -7.55
C GLU A 46 -0.05 6.67 -7.17
N ASN A 47 -0.77 7.09 -6.12
CA ASN A 47 -1.96 6.38 -5.67
C ASN A 47 -3.15 6.59 -6.63
N VAL A 48 -3.28 7.76 -7.27
CA VAL A 48 -4.21 7.97 -8.40
C VAL A 48 -3.90 7.01 -9.54
N LEU A 49 -2.63 6.84 -9.91
CA LEU A 49 -2.24 5.91 -10.97
C LEU A 49 -2.56 4.45 -10.64
N VAL A 50 -2.42 4.04 -9.36
CA VAL A 50 -2.82 2.71 -8.90
C VAL A 50 -4.34 2.52 -9.05
N LEU A 51 -5.15 3.48 -8.58
CA LEU A 51 -6.61 3.44 -8.71
C LEU A 51 -7.05 3.38 -10.19
N LEU A 52 -6.48 4.22 -11.05
CA LEU A 52 -6.75 4.22 -12.49
C LEU A 52 -6.39 2.88 -13.15
N THR A 53 -5.28 2.28 -12.74
CA THR A 53 -4.82 0.99 -13.27
C THR A 53 -5.78 -0.15 -12.90
N ILE A 54 -6.28 -0.16 -11.67
CA ILE A 54 -7.29 -1.14 -11.20
C ILE A 54 -8.59 -0.94 -11.98
N TRP A 55 -9.06 0.31 -12.10
CA TRP A 55 -10.31 0.63 -12.78
C TRP A 55 -10.30 0.27 -14.28
N ARG A 56 -9.21 0.54 -14.99
CA ARG A 56 -9.11 0.24 -16.44
C ARG A 56 -8.89 -1.24 -16.75
N THR A 57 -8.32 -2.01 -15.81
CA THR A 57 -7.90 -3.38 -16.08
C THR A 57 -8.95 -4.38 -15.61
N LYS A 58 -9.81 -4.87 -16.52
CA LYS A 58 -10.87 -5.84 -16.17
C LYS A 58 -10.37 -7.07 -15.39
N LYS A 59 -9.14 -7.52 -15.65
CA LYS A 59 -8.49 -8.66 -14.95
C LYS A 59 -8.29 -8.40 -13.45
N PHE A 60 -8.27 -7.14 -13.02
CA PHE A 60 -8.10 -6.73 -11.63
C PHE A 60 -9.42 -6.55 -10.87
N HIS A 61 -10.59 -6.83 -11.46
CA HIS A 61 -11.86 -6.87 -10.70
C HIS A 61 -12.01 -8.17 -9.90
N LYS A 62 -11.10 -8.40 -8.95
CA LYS A 62 -11.15 -9.52 -7.99
C LYS A 62 -11.03 -8.99 -6.57
N PRO A 63 -11.60 -9.68 -5.56
CA PRO A 63 -11.53 -9.33 -4.13
C PRO A 63 -10.21 -8.70 -3.66
N MET A 64 -9.08 -9.35 -3.96
CA MET A 64 -7.75 -8.91 -3.54
C MET A 64 -7.35 -7.51 -4.04
N TYR A 65 -7.78 -7.15 -5.25
CA TYR A 65 -7.45 -5.85 -5.85
C TYR A 65 -8.36 -4.74 -5.33
N TYR A 66 -9.56 -5.04 -4.83
CA TYR A 66 -10.39 -4.06 -4.14
C TYR A 66 -9.77 -3.63 -2.81
N PHE A 67 -9.11 -4.54 -2.07
CA PHE A 67 -8.32 -4.15 -0.89
C PHE A 67 -7.11 -3.28 -1.24
N ILE A 68 -6.42 -3.58 -2.34
CA ILE A 68 -5.32 -2.75 -2.83
C ILE A 68 -5.84 -1.38 -3.26
N GLY A 69 -6.99 -1.32 -3.93
CA GLY A 69 -7.66 -0.06 -4.27
C GLY A 69 -8.06 0.74 -3.04
N ASN A 70 -8.60 0.09 -2.00
CA ASN A 70 -8.93 0.76 -0.74
C ASN A 70 -7.70 1.36 -0.05
N LEU A 71 -6.58 0.62 -0.04
CA LEU A 71 -5.32 1.10 0.50
C LEU A 71 -4.78 2.31 -0.30
N ALA A 72 -4.82 2.23 -1.64
CA ALA A 72 -4.45 3.37 -2.48
C ALA A 72 -5.37 4.59 -2.24
N LEU A 73 -6.67 4.38 -1.98
CA LEU A 73 -7.59 5.46 -1.63
C LEU A 73 -7.27 6.09 -0.27
N SER A 74 -6.97 5.29 0.76
CA SER A 74 -6.59 5.82 2.07
C SER A 74 -5.27 6.58 2.02
N ASP A 75 -4.30 6.10 1.24
CA ASP A 75 -2.99 6.73 1.07
C ASP A 75 -3.07 8.02 0.25
N LEU A 76 -3.92 8.06 -0.79
CA LEU A 76 -4.26 9.27 -1.53
C LEU A 76 -4.87 10.33 -0.60
N LEU A 77 -5.84 9.93 0.22
CA LEU A 77 -6.48 10.82 1.18
C LEU A 77 -5.48 11.29 2.24
N ALA A 78 -4.57 10.43 2.71
CA ALA A 78 -3.49 10.85 3.60
C ALA A 78 -2.61 11.94 2.98
N GLY A 79 -2.25 11.81 1.69
CA GLY A 79 -1.50 12.83 0.96
C GLY A 79 -2.26 14.17 0.84
N VAL A 80 -3.56 14.12 0.51
CA VAL A 80 -4.42 15.31 0.40
C VAL A 80 -4.58 16.00 1.75
N VAL A 81 -4.91 15.24 2.79
CA VAL A 81 -5.12 15.77 4.14
C VAL A 81 -3.82 16.31 4.72
N TYR A 82 -2.68 15.65 4.49
CA TYR A 82 -1.39 16.15 4.96
C TYR A 82 -0.97 17.44 4.23
N THR A 83 -1.24 17.53 2.93
CA THR A 83 -1.05 18.80 2.18
C THR A 83 -1.90 19.91 2.78
N ALA A 84 -3.19 19.65 3.04
CA ALA A 84 -4.07 20.61 3.69
C ALA A 84 -3.58 20.98 5.11
N ASN A 85 -3.06 20.01 5.87
CA ASN A 85 -2.49 20.23 7.20
C ASN A 85 -1.29 21.20 7.13
N ILE A 86 -0.37 21.02 6.19
CA ILE A 86 0.77 21.92 5.99
C ILE A 86 0.32 23.33 5.60
N LEU A 87 -0.65 23.46 4.68
CA LEU A 87 -1.14 24.77 4.21
C LEU A 87 -1.94 25.53 5.28
N LEU A 88 -2.63 24.80 6.16
CA LEU A 88 -3.39 25.35 7.29
C LEU A 88 -2.56 25.48 8.56
N SER A 89 -1.27 25.13 8.53
CA SER A 89 -0.35 25.26 9.66
C SER A 89 0.26 26.66 9.76
N GLY A 90 1.09 26.90 10.78
CA GLY A 90 1.69 28.22 11.05
C GLY A 90 0.64 29.25 11.44
N ALA A 91 0.78 30.49 10.97
CA ALA A 91 -0.13 31.61 11.25
C ALA A 91 -1.61 31.34 10.95
N ASN A 92 -1.90 30.45 9.98
CA ASN A 92 -3.28 30.06 9.67
C ASN A 92 -3.92 29.18 10.75
N THR A 93 -3.12 28.50 11.59
CA THR A 93 -3.62 27.64 12.68
C THR A 93 -4.46 28.43 13.69
N TYR A 94 -4.07 29.67 13.99
CA TYR A 94 -4.74 30.50 14.99
C TYR A 94 -6.03 31.14 14.46
N LYS A 95 -6.26 31.09 13.14
CA LYS A 95 -7.51 31.53 12.49
C LYS A 95 -8.58 30.44 12.47
N LEU A 96 -8.21 29.19 12.82
CA LEU A 96 -9.15 28.07 12.83
C LEU A 96 -10.03 28.12 14.07
N THR A 97 -11.26 27.64 13.93
CA THR A 97 -12.07 27.28 15.10
C THR A 97 -11.60 25.95 15.69
N PRO A 98 -11.87 25.65 16.98
CA PRO A 98 -11.52 24.36 17.57
C PRO A 98 -12.08 23.16 16.78
N THR A 99 -13.30 23.28 16.25
CA THR A 99 -13.92 22.22 15.42
C THR A 99 -13.19 22.01 14.10
N GLN A 100 -12.78 23.08 13.42
CA GLN A 100 -11.96 22.99 12.21
C GLN A 100 -10.58 22.39 12.51
N TRP A 101 -9.98 22.75 13.65
CA TRP A 101 -8.71 22.18 14.10
C TRP A 101 -8.81 20.67 14.35
N PHE A 102 -9.85 20.21 15.05
CA PHE A 102 -10.07 18.78 15.23
C PHE A 102 -10.38 18.05 13.93
N PHE A 103 -11.09 18.68 12.98
CA PHE A 103 -11.30 18.07 11.68
C PHE A 103 -9.99 17.92 10.90
N ARG A 104 -9.11 18.93 10.97
CA ARG A 104 -7.78 18.92 10.35
C ARG A 104 -6.88 17.81 10.89
N GLU A 105 -6.77 17.68 12.21
CA GLU A 105 -5.95 16.62 12.83
C GLU A 105 -6.65 15.26 12.81
N GLY A 106 -7.96 15.24 13.06
CA GLY A 106 -8.77 14.03 13.07
C GLY A 106 -8.80 13.34 11.70
N SER A 107 -8.86 14.09 10.61
CA SER A 107 -8.80 13.51 9.25
C SER A 107 -7.46 12.82 8.97
N MET A 108 -6.34 13.29 9.53
CA MET A 108 -5.05 12.58 9.47
C MET A 108 -5.13 11.24 10.22
N PHE A 109 -5.74 11.22 11.41
CA PHE A 109 -5.98 9.99 12.17
C PHE A 109 -6.90 9.01 11.44
N VAL A 110 -7.94 9.49 10.76
CA VAL A 110 -8.84 8.65 9.95
C VAL A 110 -8.08 8.00 8.80
N ALA A 111 -7.31 8.79 8.03
CA ALA A 111 -6.54 8.27 6.89
C ALA A 111 -5.50 7.24 7.34
N LEU A 112 -4.80 7.52 8.45
CA LEU A 112 -3.88 6.63 9.12
C LEU A 112 -4.54 5.29 9.52
N ALA A 113 -5.66 5.37 10.25
CA ALA A 113 -6.38 4.19 10.71
C ALA A 113 -6.86 3.34 9.52
N ALA A 114 -7.45 3.98 8.51
CA ALA A 114 -7.92 3.30 7.30
C ALA A 114 -6.79 2.55 6.57
N SER A 115 -5.59 3.16 6.45
CA SER A 115 -4.42 2.53 5.82
C SER A 115 -3.91 1.34 6.65
N ILE A 116 -3.77 1.48 7.97
CA ILE A 116 -3.33 0.41 8.88
C ILE A 116 -4.28 -0.80 8.86
N PHE A 117 -5.59 -0.56 8.98
CA PHE A 117 -6.58 -1.64 8.93
C PHE A 117 -6.62 -2.31 7.54
N SER A 118 -6.45 -1.54 6.46
CA SER A 118 -6.36 -2.09 5.10
C SER A 118 -5.14 -2.98 4.93
N LEU A 119 -3.98 -2.56 5.46
CA LEU A 119 -2.76 -3.38 5.45
C LEU A 119 -2.93 -4.68 6.24
N LEU A 120 -3.60 -4.63 7.40
CA LEU A 120 -3.92 -5.82 8.18
C LEU A 120 -4.83 -6.77 7.38
N ALA A 121 -5.87 -6.24 6.74
CA ALA A 121 -6.78 -7.04 5.91
C ALA A 121 -6.03 -7.73 4.76
N ILE A 122 -5.14 -7.00 4.07
CA ILE A 122 -4.28 -7.54 3.01
C ILE A 122 -3.35 -8.63 3.58
N ALA A 123 -2.71 -8.39 4.73
CA ALA A 123 -1.82 -9.37 5.36
C ALA A 123 -2.56 -10.67 5.72
N ILE A 124 -3.77 -10.57 6.28
CA ILE A 124 -4.62 -11.72 6.59
C ILE A 124 -5.03 -12.46 5.31
N GLU A 125 -5.49 -11.75 4.28
CA GLU A 125 -5.87 -12.37 3.01
C GLU A 125 -4.68 -13.10 2.36
N ARG A 126 -3.50 -12.47 2.34
CA ARG A 126 -2.25 -13.08 1.84
C ARG A 126 -1.87 -14.32 2.64
N HIS A 127 -1.98 -14.27 3.96
CA HIS A 127 -1.70 -15.42 4.80
C HIS A 127 -2.64 -16.59 4.50
N LEU A 128 -3.95 -16.32 4.41
CA LEU A 128 -4.98 -17.33 4.14
C LEU A 128 -4.84 -17.95 2.75
N THR A 129 -4.56 -17.14 1.72
CA THR A 129 -4.38 -17.62 0.34
C THR A 129 -3.13 -18.49 0.21
N MET A 130 -2.02 -18.13 0.86
CA MET A 130 -0.80 -18.94 0.85
C MET A 130 -0.94 -20.23 1.66
N LEU A 131 -1.69 -20.23 2.76
CA LEU A 131 -1.96 -21.42 3.55
C LEU A 131 -2.82 -22.42 2.78
N LYS A 132 -3.94 -21.96 2.20
CA LYS A 132 -4.98 -22.87 1.70
C LYS A 132 -4.67 -23.50 0.34
N MET A 133 -3.63 -23.08 -0.41
CA MET A 133 -3.36 -23.52 -1.81
C MET A 133 -4.62 -23.55 -2.70
N LYS A 134 -5.70 -22.86 -2.31
CA LYS A 134 -6.98 -22.93 -2.99
C LYS A 134 -6.96 -21.89 -4.10
N LEU A 135 -7.15 -22.37 -5.33
CA LEU A 135 -7.56 -21.57 -6.46
C LEU A 135 -8.73 -20.70 -5.98
N HIS A 136 -8.51 -19.39 -6.03
CA HIS A 136 -9.44 -18.31 -5.66
C HIS A 136 -10.90 -18.77 -5.65
N ASN A 137 -11.41 -19.16 -4.48
CA ASN A 137 -12.85 -19.35 -4.32
C ASN A 137 -13.48 -18.00 -4.64
N ASN A 138 -14.46 -17.98 -5.53
CA ASN A 138 -15.17 -16.80 -6.00
C ASN A 138 -15.77 -16.07 -4.80
N GLY A 139 -14.97 -15.19 -4.17
CA GLY A 139 -15.33 -14.55 -2.92
C GLY A 139 -16.47 -13.60 -3.19
N ASN A 140 -17.56 -13.70 -2.43
CA ASN A 140 -18.67 -12.76 -2.49
C ASN A 140 -18.12 -11.33 -2.38
N THR A 141 -18.17 -10.57 -3.47
CA THR A 141 -17.73 -9.16 -3.55
C THR A 141 -18.36 -8.32 -2.45
N CYS A 142 -19.60 -8.65 -2.07
CA CYS A 142 -20.31 -8.09 -0.92
C CYS A 142 -19.52 -8.17 0.39
N ARG A 143 -18.86 -9.30 0.69
CA ARG A 143 -18.03 -9.44 1.89
C ARG A 143 -16.87 -8.44 1.91
N VAL A 144 -16.25 -8.20 0.76
CA VAL A 144 -15.12 -7.25 0.66
C VAL A 144 -15.60 -5.83 0.89
N PHE A 145 -16.72 -5.44 0.27
CA PHE A 145 -17.32 -4.12 0.50
C PHE A 145 -17.77 -3.91 1.94
N MET A 146 -18.35 -4.93 2.59
CA MET A 146 -18.68 -4.85 4.02
C MET A 146 -17.43 -4.63 4.87
N LEU A 147 -16.35 -5.39 4.62
CA LEU A 147 -15.08 -5.22 5.34
C LEU A 147 -14.49 -3.82 5.15
N ILE A 148 -14.47 -3.31 3.91
CA ILE A 148 -14.01 -1.95 3.61
C ILE A 148 -14.86 -0.92 4.36
N SER A 149 -16.19 -1.05 4.31
CA SER A 149 -17.11 -0.16 5.03
C SER A 149 -16.86 -0.19 6.53
N THR A 150 -16.63 -1.37 7.12
CA THR A 150 -16.29 -1.50 8.55
C THR A 150 -14.97 -0.82 8.88
N VAL A 151 -13.95 -0.96 8.02
CA VAL A 151 -12.66 -0.27 8.20
C VAL A 151 -12.83 1.24 8.23
N TRP A 152 -13.57 1.81 7.29
CA TRP A 152 -13.85 3.25 7.24
C TRP A 152 -14.67 3.72 8.44
N LEU A 153 -15.67 2.95 8.84
CA LEU A 153 -16.48 3.26 10.01
C LEU A 153 -15.63 3.29 11.30
N ILE A 154 -14.81 2.26 11.53
CA ILE A 154 -13.91 2.21 12.70
C ILE A 154 -12.90 3.36 12.64
N ALA A 155 -12.31 3.64 11.47
CA ALA A 155 -11.38 4.74 11.30
C ALA A 155 -12.02 6.11 11.62
N ALA A 156 -13.23 6.35 11.10
CA ALA A 156 -13.99 7.58 11.35
C ALA A 156 -14.35 7.74 12.84
N ILE A 157 -14.79 6.66 13.49
CA ILE A 157 -15.08 6.66 14.93
C ILE A 157 -13.79 7.01 15.71
N LEU A 158 -12.69 6.29 15.48
CA LEU A 158 -11.43 6.52 16.19
C LEU A 158 -10.88 7.94 15.98
N GLY A 159 -10.95 8.48 14.76
CA GLY A 159 -10.53 9.84 14.46
C GLY A 159 -11.47 10.92 15.02
N GLY A 160 -12.75 10.60 15.21
CA GLY A 160 -13.78 11.52 15.70
C GLY A 160 -13.95 11.57 17.22
N LEU A 161 -13.43 10.60 17.99
CA LEU A 161 -13.55 10.55 19.45
C LEU A 161 -13.15 11.85 20.18
N PRO A 162 -12.08 12.58 19.78
CA PRO A 162 -11.73 13.85 20.42
C PRO A 162 -12.80 14.94 20.25
N ILE A 163 -13.49 14.96 19.09
CA ILE A 163 -14.59 15.88 18.81
C ILE A 163 -15.79 15.54 19.71
N MET A 164 -16.00 14.26 19.99
CA MET A 164 -17.09 13.77 20.85
C MET A 164 -16.83 13.95 22.35
N GLY A 165 -15.65 14.47 22.75
CA GLY A 165 -15.38 14.84 24.14
C GLY A 165 -14.05 14.31 24.71
N TRP A 166 -13.34 13.40 24.02
CA TRP A 166 -12.05 12.89 24.49
C TRP A 166 -10.89 13.83 24.15
N ASN A 167 -10.98 15.07 24.61
CA ASN A 167 -10.01 16.15 24.40
C ASN A 167 -9.55 16.75 25.74
N CYS A 168 -8.61 17.68 25.71
CA CYS A 168 -8.05 18.29 26.92
C CYS A 168 -8.45 19.77 27.11
N ILE A 169 -9.50 20.24 26.44
CA ILE A 169 -9.89 21.68 26.42
C ILE A 169 -10.07 22.26 27.84
N GLN A 170 -10.61 21.47 28.76
CA GLN A 170 -10.86 21.87 30.15
C GLN A 170 -9.71 21.50 31.11
N SER A 171 -8.73 20.70 30.66
CA SER A 171 -7.62 20.18 31.49
C SER A 171 -6.29 20.33 30.75
N MET A 172 -5.73 21.55 30.78
CA MET A 172 -4.46 21.86 30.13
C MET A 172 -3.28 20.93 30.53
N PRO A 173 -3.08 20.55 31.81
CA PRO A 173 -1.96 19.69 32.19
C PRO A 173 -1.97 18.31 31.51
N SER A 174 -3.13 17.84 31.06
CA SER A 174 -3.30 16.55 30.40
C SER A 174 -3.15 16.62 28.87
N CYS A 175 -2.85 17.80 28.33
CA CYS A 175 -2.67 18.00 26.89
C CYS A 175 -1.34 17.43 26.38
N SER A 176 -1.37 16.96 25.13
CA SER A 176 -0.20 16.55 24.36
C SER A 176 0.60 17.77 23.89
N THR A 177 1.93 17.68 23.89
CA THR A 177 2.79 18.72 23.30
C THR A 177 2.76 18.64 21.78
N VAL A 178 2.67 17.42 21.22
CA VAL A 178 2.62 17.22 19.77
C VAL A 178 1.31 17.76 19.21
N LEU A 179 0.17 17.47 19.83
CA LEU A 179 -1.18 17.89 19.46
C LEU A 179 -1.85 18.67 20.61
N PRO A 180 -1.72 20.01 20.67
CA PRO A 180 -2.07 20.80 21.85
C PRO A 180 -3.52 20.75 22.37
N LEU A 181 -4.49 20.25 21.59
CA LEU A 181 -5.88 20.08 22.04
C LEU A 181 -6.25 18.61 22.30
N TYR A 182 -5.36 17.65 22.01
CA TYR A 182 -5.58 16.23 22.24
C TYR A 182 -5.17 15.84 23.66
N HIS A 183 -5.96 14.97 24.26
CA HIS A 183 -5.65 14.41 25.57
C HIS A 183 -4.57 13.32 25.47
N LYS A 184 -3.57 13.32 26.36
CA LYS A 184 -2.48 12.32 26.37
C LYS A 184 -2.99 10.88 26.40
N THR A 185 -4.06 10.59 27.17
CA THR A 185 -4.64 9.23 27.23
C THR A 185 -5.26 8.78 25.91
N TYR A 186 -5.84 9.70 25.12
CA TYR A 186 -6.33 9.36 23.78
C TYR A 186 -5.16 9.02 22.86
N ILE A 187 -4.09 9.82 22.88
CA ILE A 187 -2.88 9.56 22.08
C ILE A 187 -2.27 8.21 22.45
N LEU A 188 -2.20 7.90 23.76
CA LEU A 188 -1.74 6.60 24.25
C LEU A 188 -2.61 5.45 23.75
N PHE A 189 -3.94 5.60 23.82
CA PHE A 189 -4.88 4.60 23.34
C PHE A 189 -4.69 4.31 21.85
N CYS A 190 -4.72 5.34 20.99
CA CYS A 190 -4.52 5.17 19.55
C CYS A 190 -3.15 4.60 19.22
N THR A 191 -2.09 5.10 19.87
CA THR A 191 -0.72 4.61 19.70
C THR A 191 -0.62 3.13 20.05
N THR A 192 -1.22 2.70 21.15
CA THR A 192 -1.22 1.30 21.58
C THR A 192 -1.98 0.41 20.60
N VAL A 193 -3.20 0.81 20.21
CA VAL A 193 -4.03 0.05 19.26
C VAL A 193 -3.32 -0.12 17.92
N PHE A 194 -2.79 0.97 17.35
CA PHE A 194 -2.08 0.90 16.08
C PHE A 194 -0.79 0.09 16.21
N SER A 195 -0.02 0.24 17.29
CA SER A 195 1.20 -0.55 17.52
C SER A 195 0.91 -2.05 17.57
N VAL A 196 -0.15 -2.47 18.26
CA VAL A 196 -0.58 -3.89 18.30
C VAL A 196 -0.91 -4.40 16.90
N ILE A 197 -1.64 -3.61 16.10
CA ILE A 197 -1.97 -3.98 14.72
C ILE A 197 -0.71 -4.09 13.85
N LEU A 198 0.21 -3.12 13.97
CA LEU A 198 1.47 -3.15 13.21
C LEU A 198 2.33 -4.36 13.58
N MET A 199 2.42 -4.68 14.87
CA MET A 199 3.09 -5.89 15.33
C MET A 199 2.42 -7.16 14.80
N ALA A 200 1.09 -7.21 14.75
CA ALA A 200 0.36 -8.33 14.14
C ALA A 200 0.70 -8.46 12.64
N ILE A 201 0.77 -7.35 11.90
CA ILE A 201 1.19 -7.34 10.48
C ILE A 201 2.60 -7.91 10.33
N VAL A 202 3.56 -7.43 11.14
CA VAL A 202 4.95 -7.92 11.16
C VAL A 202 4.99 -9.43 11.40
N VAL A 203 4.28 -9.94 12.40
CA VAL A 203 4.20 -11.37 12.73
C VAL A 203 3.58 -12.18 11.59
N LEU A 204 2.52 -11.68 10.96
CA LEU A 204 1.88 -12.34 9.81
C LEU A 204 2.86 -12.45 8.62
N TYR A 205 3.58 -11.38 8.30
CA TYR A 205 4.59 -11.40 7.24
C TYR A 205 5.79 -12.30 7.57
N ALA A 206 6.23 -12.33 8.84
CA ALA A 206 7.27 -13.26 9.30
C ALA A 206 6.81 -14.72 9.20
N ARG A 207 5.55 -15.03 9.54
CA ARG A 207 4.97 -16.37 9.35
C ARG A 207 4.86 -16.75 7.88
N ILE A 208 4.46 -15.82 7.02
CA ILE A 208 4.45 -16.01 5.56
C ILE A 208 5.87 -16.35 5.06
N TYR A 209 6.86 -15.57 5.48
CA TYR A 209 8.28 -15.80 5.18
C TYR A 209 8.73 -17.21 5.59
N ALA A 210 8.44 -17.61 6.84
CA ALA A 210 8.86 -18.91 7.37
C ALA A 210 8.21 -20.07 6.62
N LEU A 211 6.93 -19.92 6.26
CA LEU A 211 6.17 -20.90 5.48
C LEU A 211 6.76 -21.06 4.07
N VAL A 212 7.05 -19.96 3.37
CA VAL A 212 7.65 -19.99 2.03
C VAL A 212 9.05 -20.63 2.07
N ARG A 213 9.89 -20.24 3.03
CA ARG A 213 11.23 -20.82 3.21
C ARG A 213 11.19 -22.31 3.52
N THR A 214 10.24 -22.74 4.34
CA THR A 214 10.08 -24.16 4.68
C THR A 214 9.61 -24.97 3.47
N ARG A 215 8.64 -24.46 2.69
CA ARG A 215 8.19 -25.11 1.44
C ARG A 215 9.30 -25.18 0.40
N SER A 216 10.09 -24.12 0.24
CA SER A 216 11.24 -24.09 -0.66
C SER A 216 12.28 -25.14 -0.27
N ARG A 217 12.65 -25.23 1.02
CA ARG A 217 13.61 -26.23 1.51
C ARG A 217 13.10 -27.67 1.32
N LYS A 218 11.82 -27.94 1.59
CA LYS A 218 11.21 -29.28 1.36
C LYS A 218 11.21 -29.68 -0.11
N MET A 219 10.97 -28.73 -1.04
CA MET A 219 11.04 -29.00 -2.48
C MET A 219 12.46 -29.33 -2.94
N VAL A 220 13.48 -28.65 -2.42
CA VAL A 220 14.89 -28.97 -2.69
C VAL A 220 15.23 -30.37 -2.16
N PHE A 221 14.87 -30.67 -0.90
CA PHE A 221 15.14 -31.97 -0.27
C PHE A 221 14.47 -33.14 -1.00
N ARG A 222 13.19 -33.03 -1.38
CA ARG A 222 12.49 -34.07 -2.18
C ARG A 222 13.15 -34.31 -3.54
N LYS A 223 13.74 -33.28 -4.15
CA LYS A 223 14.37 -33.38 -5.47
C LYS A 223 15.74 -34.07 -5.40
N VAL A 224 16.50 -33.82 -4.33
CA VAL A 224 17.76 -34.54 -4.02
C VAL A 224 17.47 -36.00 -3.71
N SER A 225 16.45 -36.28 -2.89
CA SER A 225 16.06 -37.66 -2.53
C SER A 225 15.53 -38.49 -3.71
N ASN A 226 14.92 -37.88 -4.73
CA ASN A 226 14.37 -38.60 -5.90
C ASN A 226 15.34 -38.71 -7.09
N GLY A 227 16.63 -38.35 -6.94
CA GLY A 227 17.67 -38.60 -7.96
C GLY A 227 17.50 -37.90 -9.33
N ARG A 228 16.48 -37.03 -9.51
CA ARG A 228 16.25 -36.31 -10.78
C ARG A 228 17.16 -35.07 -10.88
N GLY A 229 18.40 -35.31 -11.29
CA GLY A 229 19.47 -34.33 -11.55
C GLY A 229 19.21 -33.35 -12.70
N GLY A 230 18.25 -32.45 -12.54
CA GLY A 230 18.06 -31.30 -13.44
C GLY A 230 18.51 -29.99 -12.79
N GLY A 231 19.80 -29.64 -12.91
CA GLY A 231 20.44 -28.47 -12.28
C GLY A 231 19.83 -27.11 -12.65
N SER A 232 19.22 -26.97 -13.83
CA SER A 232 18.67 -25.69 -14.32
C SER A 232 17.31 -25.30 -13.73
N ALA A 233 16.45 -26.27 -13.39
CA ALA A 233 15.13 -26.00 -12.82
C ALA A 233 15.17 -25.77 -11.30
N SER A 234 16.22 -26.29 -10.63
CA SER A 234 16.47 -26.10 -9.19
C SER A 234 16.92 -24.67 -8.89
N SER A 235 17.84 -24.12 -9.70
CA SER A 235 18.29 -22.73 -9.56
C SER A 235 17.14 -21.75 -9.76
N LYS A 236 16.33 -21.93 -10.81
CA LYS A 236 15.19 -21.05 -11.13
C LYS A 236 14.08 -21.03 -10.06
N SER A 237 13.80 -22.13 -9.37
CA SER A 237 12.77 -22.14 -8.31
C SER A 237 13.28 -21.58 -6.98
N SER A 238 14.56 -21.82 -6.67
CA SER A 238 15.26 -21.20 -5.54
C SER A 238 15.38 -19.69 -5.73
N GLU A 239 15.72 -19.25 -6.93
CA GLU A 239 15.88 -17.84 -7.30
C GLU A 239 14.55 -17.06 -7.22
N LYS A 240 13.44 -17.64 -7.72
CA LYS A 240 12.09 -17.07 -7.53
C LYS A 240 11.69 -16.99 -6.06
N SER A 241 12.02 -18.01 -5.27
CA SER A 241 11.71 -18.04 -3.83
C SER A 241 12.54 -17.01 -3.05
N MET A 242 13.81 -16.83 -3.40
CA MET A 242 14.69 -15.80 -2.84
C MET A 242 14.30 -14.38 -3.25
N ALA A 243 13.83 -14.18 -4.49
CA ALA A 243 13.32 -12.89 -4.94
C ALA A 243 12.07 -12.46 -4.15
N LEU A 244 11.10 -13.37 -3.97
CA LEU A 244 9.94 -13.15 -3.12
C LEU A 244 10.36 -12.86 -1.66
N LEU A 245 11.35 -13.59 -1.14
CA LEU A 245 11.89 -13.40 0.20
C LEU A 245 12.48 -11.99 0.41
N LYS A 246 13.30 -11.53 -0.53
CA LYS A 246 13.90 -10.19 -0.51
C LYS A 246 12.83 -9.11 -0.50
N THR A 247 11.80 -9.25 -1.33
CA THR A 247 10.70 -8.27 -1.35
C THR A 247 9.96 -8.19 -0.02
N VAL A 248 9.69 -9.32 0.64
CA VAL A 248 9.01 -9.33 1.96
C VAL A 248 9.86 -8.68 3.05
N ILE A 249 11.18 -8.93 3.06
CA ILE A 249 12.10 -8.28 4.02
C ILE A 249 12.10 -6.76 3.78
N ILE A 250 12.25 -6.32 2.53
CA ILE A 250 12.28 -4.89 2.18
C ILE A 250 10.98 -4.20 2.63
N VAL A 251 9.83 -4.80 2.34
CA VAL A 251 8.51 -4.30 2.78
C VAL A 251 8.45 -4.15 4.29
N LEU A 252 8.87 -5.19 5.01
CA LEU A 252 8.82 -5.22 6.47
C LEU A 252 9.74 -4.16 7.11
N SER A 253 10.98 -4.08 6.62
CA SER A 253 11.96 -3.11 7.09
C SER A 253 11.52 -1.67 6.83
N CYS A 254 10.98 -1.40 5.65
CA CYS A 254 10.45 -0.08 5.32
C CYS A 254 9.27 0.29 6.23
N PHE A 255 8.36 -0.65 6.46
CA PHE A 255 7.21 -0.44 7.32
C PHE A 255 7.63 -0.06 8.75
N ILE A 256 8.54 -0.82 9.35
CA ILE A 256 9.06 -0.52 10.70
C ILE A 256 9.78 0.83 10.71
N ALA A 257 10.63 1.10 9.71
CA ALA A 257 11.40 2.34 9.63
C ALA A 257 10.54 3.59 9.49
N CYS A 258 9.42 3.52 8.77
CA CYS A 258 8.51 4.65 8.59
C CYS A 258 7.65 4.91 9.85
N TRP A 259 7.17 3.86 10.51
CA TRP A 259 6.18 3.99 11.60
C TRP A 259 6.80 4.10 12.99
N ALA A 260 7.85 3.32 13.28
CA ALA A 260 8.40 3.25 14.64
C ALA A 260 8.85 4.61 15.20
N PRO A 261 9.51 5.50 14.42
CA PRO A 261 9.93 6.81 14.95
C PRO A 261 8.76 7.66 15.43
N LEU A 262 7.64 7.66 14.69
CA LEU A 262 6.44 8.40 15.08
C LEU A 262 5.79 7.83 16.35
N PHE A 263 5.64 6.50 16.44
CA PHE A 263 5.05 5.88 17.64
C PHE A 263 5.92 6.08 18.88
N ILE A 264 7.24 5.99 18.75
CA ILE A 264 8.17 6.29 19.86
C ILE A 264 8.01 7.76 20.28
N LEU A 265 7.90 8.69 19.34
CA LEU A 265 7.67 10.10 19.64
C LEU A 265 6.34 10.33 20.38
N LEU A 266 5.25 9.68 19.96
CA LEU A 266 3.94 9.80 20.62
C LEU A 266 3.93 9.17 22.02
N LEU A 267 4.62 8.04 22.22
CA LEU A 267 4.81 7.47 23.55
C LEU A 267 5.64 8.39 24.46
N LEU A 268 6.68 9.02 23.91
CA LEU A 268 7.48 10.01 24.62
C LEU A 268 6.65 11.25 24.99
N ASP A 269 5.77 11.71 24.12
CA ASP A 269 4.87 12.84 24.37
C ASP A 269 3.86 12.56 25.50
N VAL A 270 3.42 11.30 25.63
CA VAL A 270 2.57 10.88 26.76
C VAL A 270 3.40 10.84 28.06
N ALA A 271 4.60 10.28 28.01
CA ALA A 271 5.45 10.06 29.19
C ALA A 271 6.18 11.32 29.70
N CYS A 272 6.42 12.30 28.83
CA CYS A 272 7.20 13.48 29.14
C CYS A 272 6.30 14.65 29.56
N ASP A 273 6.75 15.41 30.56
CA ASP A 273 6.13 16.66 30.93
C ASP A 273 6.36 17.73 29.86
N ILE A 274 5.45 18.69 29.81
CA ILE A 274 5.46 19.78 28.84
C ILE A 274 6.75 20.60 29.03
N HIS A 275 7.35 21.06 27.93
CA HIS A 275 8.63 21.78 27.87
C HIS A 275 9.91 20.96 28.18
N MET A 276 9.79 19.74 28.70
CA MET A 276 10.97 18.95 29.09
C MET A 276 11.65 18.24 27.92
N CYS A 277 10.90 17.90 26.86
CA CYS A 277 11.41 17.14 25.73
C CYS A 277 11.45 17.96 24.42
N PRO A 278 12.61 18.55 24.05
CA PRO A 278 12.74 19.39 22.85
C PRO A 278 12.42 18.67 21.52
N ILE A 279 12.56 17.34 21.49
CA ILE A 279 12.32 16.55 20.28
C ILE A 279 10.85 16.57 19.82
N LEU A 280 9.90 16.80 20.73
CA LEU A 280 8.45 16.86 20.45
C LEU A 280 8.08 18.05 19.56
N TYR A 281 8.89 19.11 19.58
CA TYR A 281 8.70 20.29 18.72
C TYR A 281 9.12 20.04 17.25
N LYS A 282 9.81 18.93 16.97
CA LYS A 282 10.21 18.51 15.61
C LYS A 282 9.32 17.41 15.03
N ALA A 283 8.11 17.23 15.57
CA ALA A 283 7.18 16.16 15.17
C ALA A 283 6.86 16.10 13.67
N GLU A 284 6.91 17.24 12.95
CA GLU A 284 6.67 17.31 11.51
C GLU A 284 7.57 16.35 10.71
N TRP A 285 8.84 16.19 11.10
CA TRP A 285 9.77 15.28 10.42
C TRP A 285 9.37 13.81 10.60
N PHE A 286 8.85 13.46 11.78
CA PHE A 286 8.39 12.11 12.09
C PHE A 286 7.07 11.80 11.38
N LEU A 287 6.17 12.78 11.30
CA LEU A 287 4.93 12.69 10.52
C LEU A 287 5.22 12.54 9.03
N ALA A 288 6.13 13.35 8.47
CA ALA A 288 6.54 13.24 7.08
C ALA A 288 7.14 11.86 6.77
N LEU A 289 7.97 11.32 7.66
CA LEU A 289 8.53 9.98 7.52
C LEU A 289 7.47 8.87 7.56
N ALA A 290 6.45 9.01 8.41
CA ALA A 290 5.32 8.09 8.45
C ALA A 290 4.48 8.18 7.17
N VAL A 291 4.24 9.40 6.67
CA VAL A 291 3.50 9.64 5.42
C VAL A 291 4.22 9.08 4.20
N LEU A 292 5.57 9.06 4.18
CA LEU A 292 6.36 8.42 3.12
C LEU A 292 6.06 6.92 2.96
N ASN A 293 5.55 6.23 3.98
CA ASN A 293 5.08 4.84 3.84
C ASN A 293 4.01 4.70 2.75
N SER A 294 3.19 5.74 2.54
CA SER A 294 2.14 5.80 1.53
C SER A 294 2.68 5.78 0.09
N ALA A 295 3.91 6.28 -0.13
CA ALA A 295 4.61 6.21 -1.43
C ALA A 295 5.21 4.81 -1.67
N MET A 296 5.51 4.08 -0.59
CA MET A 296 6.14 2.77 -0.70
C MET A 296 5.18 1.68 -1.18
N ASN A 297 3.88 1.83 -0.92
CA ASN A 297 2.86 0.85 -1.29
C ASN A 297 2.80 0.59 -2.81
N PRO A 298 2.68 1.60 -3.69
CA PRO A 298 2.79 1.43 -5.15
C PRO A 298 4.10 0.79 -5.63
N LEU A 299 5.24 1.15 -5.02
CA LEU A 299 6.54 0.56 -5.34
C LEU A 299 6.57 -0.93 -5.00
N ILE A 300 6.04 -1.30 -3.85
CA ILE A 300 5.92 -2.71 -3.45
C ILE A 300 5.08 -3.48 -4.47
N TYR A 301 3.97 -2.93 -4.94
CA TYR A 301 3.10 -3.57 -5.92
C TYR A 301 3.77 -3.81 -7.27
N THR A 302 4.48 -2.79 -7.77
CA THR A 302 5.17 -2.87 -9.06
C THR A 302 6.41 -3.77 -9.01
N LEU A 303 7.08 -3.87 -7.87
CA LEU A 303 8.23 -4.76 -7.68
C LEU A 303 7.82 -6.22 -7.44
N THR A 304 6.72 -6.45 -6.71
CA THR A 304 6.27 -7.81 -6.35
C THR A 304 5.41 -8.48 -7.42
N SER A 305 4.75 -7.71 -8.29
CA SER A 305 3.83 -8.25 -9.31
C SER A 305 4.16 -7.74 -10.72
N ASN A 306 4.65 -8.66 -11.55
CA ASN A 306 4.86 -8.42 -12.98
C ASN A 306 3.57 -8.04 -13.72
N GLU A 307 2.41 -8.52 -13.25
CA GLU A 307 1.12 -8.18 -13.85
C GLU A 307 0.73 -6.73 -13.56
N MET A 308 0.85 -6.31 -12.30
CA MET A 308 0.60 -4.92 -11.93
C MET A 308 1.60 -3.98 -12.58
N ARG A 309 2.89 -4.33 -12.61
CA ARG A 309 3.91 -3.51 -13.29
C ARG A 309 3.59 -3.25 -14.76
N ARG A 310 3.19 -4.29 -15.51
CA ARG A 310 2.80 -4.14 -16.92
C ARG A 310 1.56 -3.27 -17.08
N ALA A 311 0.55 -3.47 -16.24
CA ALA A 311 -0.67 -2.67 -16.29
C ALA A 311 -0.39 -1.20 -15.93
N PHE A 312 0.43 -0.96 -14.92
CA PHE A 312 0.85 0.39 -14.49
C PHE A 312 1.60 1.12 -15.59
N LEU A 313 2.58 0.48 -16.24
CA LEU A 313 3.30 1.04 -17.39
C LEU A 313 2.35 1.35 -18.56
N LYS A 314 1.39 0.47 -18.85
CA LYS A 314 0.38 0.71 -19.88
C LYS A 314 -0.49 1.92 -19.55
N THR A 315 -0.95 2.05 -18.31
CA THR A 315 -1.73 3.22 -17.86
C THR A 315 -0.91 4.51 -17.98
N LEU A 316 0.34 4.49 -17.54
CA LEU A 316 1.25 5.64 -17.64
C LEU A 316 1.43 6.07 -19.10
N LEU A 317 1.76 5.13 -20.00
CA LEU A 317 1.92 5.39 -21.43
C LEU A 317 0.63 5.88 -22.09
N CYS A 318 -0.53 5.32 -21.75
CA CYS A 318 -1.82 5.81 -22.26
C CYS A 318 -2.13 7.23 -21.77
N CYS A 319 -1.77 7.59 -20.53
CA CYS A 319 -1.90 8.96 -20.04
C CYS A 319 -0.90 9.91 -20.74
N SER A 320 0.29 9.44 -21.13
CA SER A 320 1.26 10.20 -21.93
C SER A 320 0.76 10.44 -23.38
N VAL A 321 0.05 9.47 -23.97
CA VAL A 321 -0.52 9.58 -25.32
C VAL A 321 -1.75 10.50 -25.34
N CYS A 322 -2.48 10.65 -24.23
CA CYS A 322 -3.61 11.57 -24.13
C CYS A 322 -3.23 13.08 -24.08
N ILE A 323 -1.94 13.44 -24.04
CA ILE A 323 -1.47 14.85 -24.04
C ILE A 323 -1.10 15.32 -25.46
N ARG A 324 -1.16 14.48 -26.50
CA ARG A 324 -1.06 14.96 -27.89
C ARG A 324 -2.45 15.39 -28.39
N PRO A 325 -2.61 16.62 -28.91
CA PRO A 325 -3.84 16.98 -29.60
C PRO A 325 -3.98 16.05 -30.81
N SER A 326 -5.22 15.62 -31.05
CA SER A 326 -5.62 14.67 -32.09
C SER A 326 -5.05 15.05 -33.46
N GLY A 327 -3.92 14.44 -33.81
CA GLY A 327 -3.40 14.37 -35.17
C GLY A 327 -3.59 12.94 -35.64
N LYS A 328 -4.53 12.73 -36.57
CA LYS A 328 -4.71 11.47 -37.29
C LYS A 328 -3.34 11.02 -37.81
N PHE A 329 -2.84 9.88 -37.35
CA PHE A 329 -1.77 9.19 -38.06
C PHE A 329 -2.13 7.71 -38.20
N SER A 330 -2.26 7.34 -39.46
CA SER A 330 -2.56 6.02 -39.98
C SER A 330 -1.56 4.98 -39.48
N GLN A 331 -2.04 3.75 -39.24
CA GLN A 331 -1.21 2.57 -39.03
C GLN A 331 -0.21 2.40 -40.18
N PRO A 332 0.96 1.81 -39.87
CA PRO A 332 1.51 0.81 -40.77
C PRO A 332 1.58 -0.55 -40.08
N ILE A 333 1.04 -1.53 -40.80
CA ILE A 333 1.23 -2.96 -40.63
C ILE A 333 2.67 -3.28 -40.99
N ILE A 334 3.50 -3.77 -40.04
CA ILE A 334 4.63 -4.65 -40.36
C ILE A 334 4.78 -5.65 -39.20
N GLY A 335 4.51 -6.92 -39.51
CA GLY A 335 4.83 -8.05 -38.66
C GLY A 335 6.33 -8.30 -38.63
N ALA A 336 6.84 -8.66 -37.45
CA ALA A 336 8.14 -9.29 -37.30
C ALA A 336 8.05 -10.26 -36.12
N GLU A 337 7.75 -11.52 -36.44
CA GLU A 337 8.07 -12.65 -35.58
C GLU A 337 9.59 -12.71 -35.41
N PHE A 338 10.08 -12.54 -34.19
CA PHE A 338 11.48 -12.82 -33.88
C PHE A 338 11.58 -14.23 -33.28
N SER A 339 11.54 -15.22 -34.17
CA SER A 339 11.94 -16.60 -33.87
C SER A 339 13.44 -16.65 -33.62
N ARG A 340 13.83 -17.01 -32.39
CA ARG A 340 15.22 -17.31 -32.04
C ARG A 340 15.62 -18.65 -32.66
N SER A 341 16.42 -18.56 -33.72
CA SER A 341 17.10 -19.67 -34.40
C SER A 341 17.92 -20.52 -33.42
N LYS A 342 17.59 -21.81 -33.33
CA LYS A 342 18.56 -22.87 -33.02
C LYS A 342 19.26 -23.22 -34.32
N SER A 343 20.59 -23.12 -34.32
CA SER A 343 21.45 -23.63 -35.37
C SER A 343 21.64 -25.14 -35.15
N ASP A 344 21.15 -25.94 -36.09
CA ASP A 344 21.57 -27.34 -36.28
C ASP A 344 22.71 -27.37 -37.30
N ASN A 345 23.68 -28.25 -37.09
CA ASN A 345 24.57 -28.69 -38.16
C ASN A 345 25.05 -30.13 -37.87
N SER A 346 24.56 -31.10 -38.65
CA SER A 346 25.40 -32.09 -39.36
C SER A 346 24.57 -33.18 -40.05
N SER A 347 24.60 -33.14 -41.40
CA SER A 347 24.78 -34.25 -42.35
C SER A 347 23.85 -35.47 -42.36
N HIS A 348 23.06 -35.64 -43.45
CA HIS A 348 23.17 -36.77 -44.38
C HIS A 348 22.34 -36.52 -45.68
N PRO A 349 22.74 -37.05 -46.86
CA PRO A 349 22.18 -36.66 -48.15
C PRO A 349 21.11 -37.62 -48.72
N ASN A 350 20.34 -37.06 -49.66
CA ASN A 350 19.26 -37.61 -50.50
C ASN A 350 19.50 -39.00 -51.11
N LYS A 351 18.40 -39.74 -51.32
CA LYS A 351 18.16 -40.60 -52.48
C LYS A 351 16.68 -40.57 -52.90
N ASP A 352 16.49 -40.59 -54.21
CA ASP A 352 15.29 -40.30 -55.00
C ASP A 352 14.28 -41.48 -55.15
N GLU A 353 13.01 -41.10 -55.37
CA GLU A 353 11.97 -41.71 -56.27
C GLU A 353 11.37 -43.14 -56.02
N PRO A 354 10.21 -43.50 -56.64
CA PRO A 354 8.90 -42.83 -56.68
C PRO A 354 7.67 -43.78 -56.48
N GLU A 355 6.48 -43.16 -56.47
CA GLU A 355 5.08 -43.65 -56.62
C GLU A 355 4.73 -45.12 -56.91
N TYR A 356 3.70 -45.63 -56.20
CA TYR A 356 2.58 -46.44 -56.77
C TYR A 356 1.32 -46.32 -55.88
N LEU A 357 0.20 -45.83 -56.45
CA LEU A 357 -1.20 -46.01 -56.00
C LEU A 357 -1.70 -47.41 -56.50
N PRO A 358 -2.92 -47.95 -56.21
CA PRO A 358 -4.14 -47.30 -55.67
C PRO A 358 -5.05 -48.12 -54.71
N ARG A 359 -6.07 -47.41 -54.18
CA ARG A 359 -7.51 -47.74 -53.96
C ARG A 359 -8.01 -48.84 -52.99
N GLU A 360 -8.97 -48.35 -52.17
CA GLU A 360 -10.26 -48.94 -51.74
C GLU A 360 -10.21 -50.19 -50.83
N THR A 361 -10.91 -50.23 -49.69
CA THR A 361 -12.33 -50.61 -49.65
C THR A 361 -13.03 -50.12 -48.36
N ILE A 362 -14.29 -49.73 -48.53
CA ILE A 362 -15.33 -49.39 -47.54
C ILE A 362 -15.85 -50.67 -46.84
N VAL A 363 -16.49 -50.54 -45.66
CA VAL A 363 -17.63 -51.31 -45.06
C VAL A 363 -17.42 -51.31 -43.53
N SER A 364 -18.12 -50.50 -42.73
CA SER A 364 -19.53 -50.55 -42.27
C SER A 364 -19.84 -51.62 -41.21
N SER A 365 -20.16 -51.11 -40.01
CA SER A 365 -21.25 -51.47 -39.07
C SER A 365 -21.38 -52.89 -38.48
N GLY A 366 -21.60 -52.93 -37.15
CA GLY A 366 -22.61 -53.82 -36.55
C GLY A 366 -22.31 -54.48 -35.20
N ASN A 367 -23.13 -54.11 -34.20
CA ASN A 367 -23.62 -54.86 -33.01
C ASN A 367 -22.65 -55.37 -31.94
N ILE A 368 -22.77 -54.99 -30.66
CA ILE A 368 -23.78 -55.34 -29.61
C ILE A 368 -23.92 -56.86 -29.39
N THR A 369 -23.38 -57.40 -28.26
CA THR A 369 -24.13 -57.99 -27.12
C THR A 369 -23.21 -58.75 -26.13
N SER A 370 -23.45 -58.46 -24.85
CA SER A 370 -23.58 -59.35 -23.66
C SER A 370 -22.45 -60.19 -23.06
N SER A 371 -22.61 -60.34 -21.72
CA SER A 371 -22.13 -61.39 -20.79
C SER A 371 -20.62 -61.37 -20.50
N SER A 372 -20.15 -61.25 -19.26
CA SER A 372 -20.66 -61.70 -17.95
C SER A 372 -20.09 -60.87 -16.80
#